data_AF-A0A7X6AXZ5-F1
#
_entry.id   AF-A0A7X6AXZ5-F1
#
_cell.length_a   1.000
_cell.length_b   1.000
_cell.length_c   1.000
_cell.angle_alpha   90.00
_cell.angle_beta   90.00
_cell.angle_gamma   90.00
#
_symmetry.space_group_name_H-M   'P 1'
#
loop_
_entity.id
_entity.type
_entity.pdbx_description
1 polymer ?
#
loop_
_entity_poly.entity_id
_entity_poly.type
_entity_poly.pdbx_seq_one_letter_code
_entity_poly.pdbx_strand_id
1 'polypeptide(L)'
;MLGGQGADGTGCSLSGADAAMDRTLEALYGSGGGGGSGGDGATAGRGGGSQGAASGARSGGLGGSAPQVARWLGDIRTYFPTSVVQVMQRDAIDRLGLSALLLEPEMLEAVEADVHLVGTLLSLNKAMPETTKNTARAVVRKVVADLEKRLATRTRATLTGALDRSARISRPRHRDIDWDRTIRANLKNYLPDHRTVVPERLIGFGRAARGVKKDVVLCIDQSGSMAASVVYASVFGAVLASMRSLATRLVVFDTSVVDLTEELDDPVDVLFGTQLGGGTDINRALAYCQSQITRPADTVVVLISDLYEGGIREEMLGRVAAMKASGVQFVALLALSDEGAPSYDREHAAALAALGAPAFACTPDLFPEVMAAAIERRQLPIPDMAMHQ
;
A
#
# COMPACT_ATOMS: atom_id res chain seq x y z
N MET A 1 -27.91 -22.08 -9.90
CA MET A 1 -29.23 -22.33 -9.27
C MET A 1 -28.92 -22.75 -7.85
N LEU A 2 -29.20 -21.88 -6.86
CA LEU A 2 -28.95 -22.17 -5.45
C LEU A 2 -30.21 -22.79 -4.85
N GLY A 3 -30.12 -24.01 -4.33
CA GLY A 3 -31.22 -24.66 -3.61
C GLY A 3 -30.91 -26.12 -3.29
N GLY A 4 -30.65 -26.39 -2.01
CA GLY A 4 -30.44 -27.73 -1.48
C GLY A 4 -31.64 -28.65 -1.65
N GLN A 5 -31.38 -29.93 -1.34
CA GLN A 5 -32.27 -31.08 -1.48
C GLN A 5 -33.73 -30.77 -1.13
N GLY A 6 -34.57 -30.68 -2.18
CA GLY A 6 -36.01 -30.43 -2.05
C GLY A 6 -36.59 -29.36 -2.97
N ALA A 7 -35.83 -28.74 -3.89
CA ALA A 7 -36.39 -27.81 -4.87
C ALA A 7 -36.99 -28.56 -6.08
N ASP A 8 -38.28 -28.33 -6.34
CA ASP A 8 -39.03 -28.81 -7.49
C ASP A 8 -38.26 -28.61 -8.81
N GLY A 9 -37.86 -29.73 -9.40
CA GLY A 9 -36.90 -29.78 -10.49
C GLY A 9 -37.47 -29.25 -11.81
N THR A 10 -36.76 -28.30 -12.42
CA THR A 10 -36.91 -27.86 -13.82
C THR A 10 -36.55 -28.94 -14.86
N GLY A 11 -36.40 -30.21 -14.44
CA GLY A 11 -36.03 -31.33 -15.31
C GLY A 11 -34.60 -31.28 -15.86
N CYS A 12 -33.82 -30.26 -15.53
CA CYS A 12 -32.45 -30.08 -16.00
C CYS A 12 -31.46 -30.57 -14.93
N SER A 13 -30.76 -31.67 -15.22
CA SER A 13 -29.60 -32.11 -14.45
C SER A 13 -28.34 -31.41 -14.95
N LEU A 14 -27.57 -30.81 -14.05
CA LEU A 14 -26.24 -30.30 -14.38
C LEU A 14 -25.39 -31.46 -14.93
N SER A 15 -24.78 -31.26 -16.10
CA SER A 15 -23.92 -32.27 -16.72
C SER A 15 -22.68 -31.60 -17.33
N GLY A 16 -21.59 -32.35 -17.47
CA GLY A 16 -20.34 -31.84 -18.04
C GLY A 16 -19.71 -30.70 -17.22
N ALA A 17 -19.41 -29.58 -17.88
CA ALA A 17 -18.73 -28.43 -17.31
C ALA A 17 -19.54 -27.74 -16.19
N ASP A 18 -20.87 -27.66 -16.35
CA ASP A 18 -21.75 -27.01 -15.37
C ASP A 18 -21.80 -27.78 -14.05
N ALA A 19 -21.73 -29.11 -14.10
CA ALA A 19 -21.64 -29.95 -12.91
C ALA A 19 -20.26 -29.86 -12.22
N ALA A 20 -19.20 -29.61 -12.99
CA ALA A 20 -17.88 -29.36 -12.43
C ALA A 20 -17.82 -27.98 -11.75
N MET A 21 -18.42 -26.96 -12.37
CA MET A 21 -18.55 -25.62 -11.82
C MET A 21 -19.37 -25.60 -10.54
N ASP A 22 -20.48 -26.33 -10.49
CA ASP A 22 -21.34 -26.41 -9.30
C ASP A 22 -20.64 -27.11 -8.12
N ARG A 23 -19.95 -28.23 -8.35
CA ARG A 23 -19.11 -28.88 -7.33
C ARG A 23 -18.00 -27.97 -6.81
N THR A 24 -17.46 -27.14 -7.70
CA THR A 24 -16.41 -26.16 -7.39
C THR A 24 -17.01 -25.06 -6.49
N LEU A 25 -18.20 -24.55 -6.80
CA LEU A 25 -18.88 -23.55 -5.97
C LEU A 25 -19.36 -24.13 -4.63
N GLU A 26 -19.83 -25.37 -4.60
CA GLU A 26 -20.25 -26.06 -3.38
C GLU A 26 -19.08 -26.32 -2.43
N ALA A 27 -17.91 -26.69 -2.96
CA ALA A 27 -16.69 -26.83 -2.16
C ALA A 27 -16.24 -25.50 -1.53
N LEU A 28 -16.50 -24.36 -2.20
CA LEU A 28 -16.15 -23.04 -1.69
C LEU A 28 -17.18 -22.49 -0.70
N TYR A 29 -18.46 -22.51 -1.05
CA TYR A 29 -19.52 -21.81 -0.34
C TYR A 29 -20.39 -22.72 0.53
N GLY A 30 -20.32 -24.03 0.36
CA GLY A 30 -21.15 -25.01 1.09
C GLY A 30 -20.74 -25.22 2.55
N SER A 31 -19.55 -24.76 2.96
CA SER A 31 -19.03 -24.97 4.32
C SER A 31 -19.44 -23.88 5.33
N GLY A 32 -20.18 -22.85 4.92
CA GLY A 32 -20.46 -21.65 5.73
C GLY A 32 -21.94 -21.25 5.92
N GLY A 33 -22.90 -22.19 5.83
CA GLY A 33 -24.33 -21.85 5.84
C GLY A 33 -25.19 -22.61 6.87
N GLY A 34 -25.27 -22.06 8.09
CA GLY A 34 -26.47 -21.96 8.94
C GLY A 34 -27.30 -23.21 9.30
N GLY A 35 -27.30 -23.56 10.59
CA GLY A 35 -28.34 -24.40 11.18
C GLY A 35 -29.71 -23.70 11.24
N GLY A 36 -30.78 -24.52 11.23
CA GLY A 36 -32.13 -24.08 11.56
C GLY A 36 -33.25 -24.80 10.80
N SER A 37 -33.92 -25.71 11.52
CA SER A 37 -35.33 -26.12 11.36
C SER A 37 -35.73 -27.16 10.31
N GLY A 38 -36.03 -28.36 10.83
CA GLY A 38 -37.41 -28.91 10.77
C GLY A 38 -37.65 -30.09 9.83
N GLY A 39 -38.05 -31.24 10.38
CA GLY A 39 -38.71 -32.30 9.61
C GLY A 39 -38.63 -33.69 10.22
N ASP A 40 -39.52 -33.98 11.18
CA ASP A 40 -39.82 -35.32 11.68
C ASP A 40 -40.19 -36.29 10.54
N GLY A 41 -39.68 -37.52 10.62
CA GLY A 41 -40.01 -38.58 9.66
C GLY A 41 -39.53 -39.95 10.13
N ALA A 42 -40.29 -40.56 11.03
CA ALA A 42 -40.07 -41.89 11.55
C ALA A 42 -40.19 -42.99 10.47
N THR A 43 -39.20 -43.89 10.41
CA THR A 43 -39.45 -45.31 10.08
C THR A 43 -38.44 -46.20 10.82
N ALA A 44 -38.99 -47.02 11.71
CA ALA A 44 -38.32 -48.10 12.41
C ALA A 44 -38.03 -49.29 11.48
N GLY A 45 -36.92 -50.02 11.72
CA GLY A 45 -36.73 -51.31 11.05
C GLY A 45 -35.37 -52.02 11.18
N ARG A 46 -35.09 -52.55 12.38
CA ARG A 46 -34.41 -53.85 12.67
C ARG A 46 -32.87 -54.01 12.58
N GLY A 47 -32.32 -54.30 13.78
CA GLY A 47 -31.29 -55.32 14.10
C GLY A 47 -29.84 -54.81 14.14
N GLY A 48 -29.01 -55.00 15.17
CA GLY A 48 -29.09 -55.73 16.43
C GLY A 48 -27.67 -56.18 16.85
N GLY A 49 -27.14 -55.60 17.93
CA GLY A 49 -25.96 -56.05 18.72
C GLY A 49 -24.57 -55.58 18.20
N SER A 50 -23.57 -55.21 19.01
CA SER A 50 -23.41 -55.07 20.46
C SER A 50 -22.10 -54.30 20.74
N GLN A 51 -22.15 -53.40 21.72
CA GLN A 51 -21.09 -52.94 22.65
C GLN A 51 -19.70 -52.52 22.13
N GLY A 52 -19.34 -51.25 22.39
CA GLY A 52 -17.97 -50.75 22.37
C GLY A 52 -17.91 -49.25 22.64
N ALA A 53 -17.45 -48.87 23.83
CA ALA A 53 -17.39 -47.51 24.34
C ALA A 53 -16.40 -46.60 23.59
N ALA A 54 -16.75 -45.33 23.40
CA ALA A 54 -15.94 -44.14 23.68
C ALA A 54 -16.51 -42.94 22.92
N SER A 55 -17.01 -41.97 23.69
CA SER A 55 -17.31 -40.61 23.28
C SER A 55 -16.04 -39.91 22.77
N GLY A 56 -15.76 -40.02 21.49
CA GLY A 56 -14.83 -39.16 20.78
C GLY A 56 -15.57 -37.96 20.22
N ALA A 57 -15.40 -36.80 20.87
CA ALA A 57 -15.74 -35.51 20.29
C ALA A 57 -15.11 -35.44 18.89
N ARG A 58 -15.96 -35.30 17.87
CA ARG A 58 -15.50 -35.04 16.50
C ARG A 58 -14.97 -33.62 16.46
N SER A 59 -13.71 -33.44 16.85
CA SER A 59 -12.96 -32.24 16.49
C SER A 59 -12.78 -32.26 14.97
N GLY A 60 -13.36 -31.25 14.31
CA GLY A 60 -13.14 -31.00 12.89
C GLY A 60 -11.68 -30.62 12.68
N GLY A 61 -10.82 -31.62 12.48
CA GLY A 61 -9.47 -31.40 12.00
C GLY A 61 -9.52 -30.93 10.55
N LEU A 62 -8.95 -29.77 10.27
CA LEU A 62 -8.81 -29.13 8.95
C LEU A 62 -7.94 -29.92 7.94
N GLY A 63 -7.62 -31.19 8.20
CA GLY A 63 -6.77 -32.02 7.33
C GLY A 63 -7.44 -32.46 6.02
N GLY A 64 -8.77 -32.54 5.99
CA GLY A 64 -9.52 -32.97 4.79
C GLY A 64 -9.83 -31.86 3.79
N SER A 65 -9.93 -30.61 4.26
CA SER A 65 -10.33 -29.46 3.44
C SER A 65 -9.16 -28.85 2.65
N ALA A 66 -7.93 -28.96 3.17
CA ALA A 66 -6.73 -28.41 2.52
C ALA A 66 -6.47 -28.95 1.10
N PRO A 67 -6.45 -30.29 0.85
CA PRO A 67 -6.20 -30.82 -0.49
C PRO A 67 -7.36 -30.61 -1.48
N GLN A 68 -8.60 -30.46 -0.99
CA GLN A 68 -9.75 -30.17 -1.86
C GLN A 68 -9.78 -28.71 -2.31
N VAL A 69 -9.42 -27.77 -1.44
CA VAL A 69 -9.30 -26.34 -1.76
C VAL A 69 -8.16 -26.07 -2.74
N ALA A 70 -7.05 -26.81 -2.63
CA ALA A 70 -5.93 -26.70 -3.57
C ALA A 70 -6.30 -27.11 -5.00
N ARG A 71 -6.99 -28.26 -5.14
CA ARG A 71 -7.50 -28.73 -6.44
C ARG A 71 -8.55 -27.77 -7.02
N TRP A 72 -9.41 -27.23 -6.16
CA TRP A 72 -10.44 -26.24 -6.51
C TRP A 72 -9.87 -24.93 -7.07
N LEU A 73 -8.83 -24.36 -6.43
CA LEU A 73 -8.16 -23.15 -6.91
C LEU A 73 -7.52 -23.33 -8.30
N GLY A 74 -7.03 -24.54 -8.59
CA GLY A 74 -6.55 -24.91 -9.93
C GLY A 74 -7.67 -25.00 -10.97
N ASP A 75 -8.78 -25.64 -10.62
CA ASP A 75 -9.89 -25.93 -11.53
C ASP A 75 -10.69 -24.67 -11.94
N ILE A 76 -10.77 -23.64 -11.08
CA ILE A 76 -11.51 -22.40 -11.38
C ILE A 76 -10.99 -21.66 -12.62
N ARG A 77 -9.68 -21.76 -12.90
CA ARG A 77 -9.05 -21.14 -14.08
C ARG A 77 -9.54 -21.73 -15.40
N THR A 78 -10.06 -22.96 -15.38
CA THR A 78 -10.59 -23.62 -16.56
C THR A 78 -11.98 -23.11 -16.94
N TYR A 79 -12.74 -22.60 -15.97
CA TYR A 79 -14.18 -22.36 -16.14
C TYR A 79 -14.60 -20.90 -15.98
N PHE A 80 -13.74 -20.00 -15.48
CA PHE A 80 -14.09 -18.60 -15.23
C PHE A 80 -13.09 -17.59 -15.84
N PRO A 81 -13.56 -16.40 -16.31
CA PRO A 81 -12.69 -15.29 -16.72
C PRO A 81 -11.83 -14.75 -15.56
N THR A 82 -10.62 -14.29 -15.87
CA THR A 82 -9.60 -13.86 -14.88
C THR A 82 -10.13 -12.86 -13.84
N SER A 83 -10.93 -11.88 -14.25
CA SER A 83 -11.49 -10.88 -13.34
C SER A 83 -12.47 -11.45 -12.30
N VAL A 84 -13.19 -12.53 -12.63
CA VAL A 84 -14.11 -13.21 -11.72
C VAL A 84 -13.36 -14.12 -10.77
N VAL A 85 -12.31 -14.79 -11.26
CA VAL A 85 -11.40 -15.61 -10.44
C VAL A 85 -10.78 -14.77 -9.33
N GLN A 86 -10.31 -13.56 -9.63
CA GLN A 86 -9.72 -12.64 -8.64
C GLN A 86 -10.68 -12.30 -7.50
N VAL A 87 -11.95 -12.01 -7.81
CA VAL A 87 -12.96 -11.68 -6.79
C VAL A 87 -13.31 -12.90 -5.93
N MET A 88 -13.41 -14.08 -6.53
CA MET A 88 -13.72 -15.32 -5.81
C MET A 88 -12.56 -15.80 -4.93
N GLN A 89 -11.32 -15.63 -5.39
CA GLN A 89 -10.11 -15.93 -4.61
C GLN A 89 -9.97 -14.98 -3.43
N ARG A 90 -10.24 -13.68 -3.63
CA ARG A 90 -10.32 -12.67 -2.57
C ARG A 90 -11.31 -13.08 -1.47
N ASP A 91 -12.55 -13.40 -1.84
CA ASP A 91 -13.59 -13.79 -0.86
C ASP A 91 -13.23 -15.10 -0.13
N ALA A 92 -12.55 -16.04 -0.80
CA ALA A 92 -12.08 -17.28 -0.20
C ALA A 92 -10.98 -17.06 0.86
N ILE A 93 -9.98 -16.24 0.55
CA ILE A 93 -8.86 -15.94 1.47
C ILE A 93 -9.38 -15.22 2.72
N ASP A 94 -10.27 -14.24 2.53
CA ASP A 94 -10.82 -13.41 3.60
C ASP A 94 -11.80 -14.17 4.52
N ARG A 95 -12.66 -15.06 3.97
CA ARG A 95 -13.69 -15.77 4.76
C ARG A 95 -13.26 -17.09 5.37
N LEU A 96 -12.37 -17.86 4.71
CA LEU A 96 -12.10 -19.25 5.10
C LEU A 96 -10.85 -19.42 5.98
N GLY A 97 -10.17 -18.35 6.36
CA GLY A 97 -8.94 -18.44 7.17
C GLY A 97 -7.82 -19.22 6.45
N LEU A 98 -7.81 -19.17 5.11
CA LEU A 98 -6.91 -19.92 4.23
C LEU A 98 -5.46 -19.38 4.23
N SER A 99 -5.16 -18.38 5.07
CA SER A 99 -3.83 -17.84 5.29
C SER A 99 -2.81 -18.95 5.62
N ALA A 100 -3.23 -20.03 6.29
CA ALA A 100 -2.39 -21.18 6.59
C ALA A 100 -2.10 -22.08 5.36
N LEU A 101 -2.97 -22.11 4.34
CA LEU A 101 -2.73 -22.89 3.11
C LEU A 101 -1.82 -22.17 2.11
N LEU A 102 -1.64 -20.85 2.27
CA LEU A 102 -0.61 -20.09 1.55
C LEU A 102 0.81 -20.44 2.02
N LEU A 103 0.97 -21.31 3.03
CA LEU A 103 2.27 -21.83 3.45
C LEU A 103 2.77 -23.00 2.57
N GLU A 104 1.87 -23.62 1.81
CA GLU A 104 2.20 -24.72 0.90
C GLU A 104 2.74 -24.15 -0.42
N PRO A 105 3.95 -24.55 -0.86
CA PRO A 105 4.61 -23.99 -2.06
C PRO A 105 3.77 -24.10 -3.33
N GLU A 106 3.07 -25.23 -3.51
CA GLU A 106 2.25 -25.50 -4.69
C GLU A 106 1.06 -24.53 -4.79
N MET A 107 0.57 -24.05 -3.65
CA MET A 107 -0.53 -23.09 -3.62
C MET A 107 -0.10 -21.67 -3.94
N LEU A 108 1.09 -21.27 -3.48
CA LEU A 108 1.65 -19.96 -3.78
C LEU A 108 1.91 -19.75 -5.28
N GLU A 109 2.31 -20.81 -5.99
CA GLU A 109 2.51 -20.76 -7.43
C GLU A 109 1.19 -20.70 -8.23
N ALA A 110 0.10 -21.21 -7.64
CA ALA A 110 -1.21 -21.27 -8.25
C ALA A 110 -2.03 -19.97 -8.09
N VAL A 111 -1.76 -19.14 -7.07
CA VAL A 111 -2.49 -17.88 -6.83
C VAL A 111 -1.97 -16.77 -7.75
N GLU A 112 -2.86 -15.92 -8.27
CA GLU A 112 -2.44 -14.73 -9.01
C GLU A 112 -1.83 -13.72 -8.04
N ALA A 113 -0.59 -13.31 -8.32
CA ALA A 113 0.17 -12.50 -7.41
C ALA A 113 -0.30 -11.04 -7.49
N ASP A 114 -0.98 -10.58 -6.45
CA ASP A 114 -1.45 -9.21 -6.29
C ASP A 114 -0.85 -8.56 -5.03
N VAL A 115 -1.09 -7.25 -4.84
CA VAL A 115 -0.59 -6.50 -3.68
C VAL A 115 -1.18 -7.01 -2.37
N HIS A 116 -2.40 -7.54 -2.41
CA HIS A 116 -3.08 -8.03 -1.23
C HIS A 116 -2.44 -9.33 -0.71
N LEU A 117 -2.13 -10.28 -1.61
CA LEU A 117 -1.38 -11.49 -1.33
C LEU A 117 -0.01 -11.17 -0.72
N VAL A 118 0.68 -10.16 -1.24
CA VAL A 118 1.95 -9.69 -0.65
C VAL A 118 1.71 -9.24 0.79
N GLY A 119 0.68 -8.44 1.04
CA GLY A 119 0.30 -8.03 2.41
C GLY A 119 0.02 -9.22 3.32
N THR A 120 -0.73 -10.23 2.85
CA THR A 120 -1.00 -11.46 3.59
C THR A 120 0.29 -12.24 3.90
N LEU A 121 1.16 -12.41 2.91
CA LEU A 121 2.45 -13.09 3.08
C LEU A 121 3.34 -12.39 4.11
N LEU A 122 3.38 -11.06 4.09
CA LEU A 122 4.16 -10.29 5.06
C LEU A 122 3.58 -10.39 6.48
N SER A 123 2.25 -10.43 6.63
CA SER A 123 1.61 -10.66 7.93
C SER A 123 1.96 -12.04 8.53
N LEU A 124 2.21 -13.03 7.68
CA LEU A 124 2.57 -14.40 8.07
C LEU A 124 4.08 -14.60 8.23
N ASN A 125 4.92 -13.60 7.95
CA ASN A 125 6.39 -13.72 7.89
C ASN A 125 7.02 -14.40 9.11
N LYS A 126 6.51 -14.13 10.33
CA LYS A 126 7.00 -14.75 11.57
C LYS A 126 6.62 -16.23 11.71
N ALA A 127 5.52 -16.66 11.10
CA ALA A 127 4.99 -18.02 11.18
C ALA A 127 5.47 -18.94 10.05
N MET A 128 6.10 -18.39 9.00
CA MET A 128 6.55 -19.17 7.83
C MET A 128 7.83 -19.97 8.11
N PRO A 129 7.87 -21.27 7.75
CA PRO A 129 9.12 -22.03 7.66
C PRO A 129 10.10 -21.42 6.63
N GLU A 130 11.41 -21.57 6.85
CA GLU A 130 12.46 -21.01 5.96
C GLU A 130 12.34 -21.47 4.49
N THR A 131 11.89 -22.71 4.25
CA THR A 131 11.64 -23.23 2.91
C THR A 131 10.53 -22.47 2.19
N THR A 132 9.43 -22.18 2.91
CA THR A 132 8.29 -21.41 2.40
C THR A 132 8.64 -19.93 2.21
N LYS A 133 9.51 -19.36 3.05
CA LYS A 133 9.97 -17.96 2.89
C LYS A 133 10.62 -17.70 1.55
N ASN A 134 11.42 -18.64 1.04
CA ASN A 134 12.05 -18.49 -0.27
C ASN A 134 11.03 -18.46 -1.41
N THR A 135 10.01 -19.33 -1.36
CA THR A 135 8.90 -19.33 -2.33
C THR A 135 8.07 -18.05 -2.23
N ALA A 136 7.73 -17.61 -1.02
CA ALA A 136 7.04 -16.35 -0.79
C ALA A 136 7.84 -15.16 -1.34
N ARG A 137 9.16 -15.11 -1.12
CA ARG A 137 10.04 -14.08 -1.68
C ARG A 137 10.04 -14.08 -3.21
N ALA A 138 10.01 -15.25 -3.85
CA ALA A 138 9.93 -15.34 -5.31
C ALA A 138 8.60 -14.79 -5.86
N VAL A 139 7.48 -15.09 -5.20
CA VAL A 139 6.15 -14.55 -5.55
C VAL A 139 6.11 -13.04 -5.36
N VAL A 140 6.53 -12.54 -4.20
CA VAL A 140 6.59 -11.11 -3.89
C VAL A 140 7.48 -10.38 -4.91
N ARG A 141 8.64 -10.94 -5.25
CA ARG A 141 9.55 -10.36 -6.25
C ARG A 141 8.90 -10.19 -7.61
N LYS A 142 8.06 -11.14 -8.04
CA LYS A 142 7.32 -11.02 -9.31
C LYS A 142 6.38 -9.81 -9.29
N VAL A 143 5.56 -9.68 -8.23
CA VAL A 143 4.62 -8.55 -8.07
C VAL A 143 5.37 -7.22 -8.03
N VAL A 144 6.41 -7.15 -7.20
CA VAL A 144 7.22 -5.95 -7.00
C VAL A 144 7.91 -5.53 -8.30
N ALA A 145 8.45 -6.47 -9.08
CA ALA A 145 9.07 -6.18 -10.37
C ALA A 145 8.06 -5.65 -11.40
N ASP A 146 6.84 -6.21 -11.43
CA ASP A 146 5.78 -5.74 -12.32
C ASP A 146 5.31 -4.32 -11.93
N LEU A 147 5.15 -4.06 -10.62
CA LEU A 147 4.84 -2.73 -10.10
C LEU A 147 5.95 -1.71 -10.41
N GLU A 148 7.21 -2.07 -10.16
CA GLU A 148 8.35 -1.20 -10.45
C GLU A 148 8.38 -0.86 -11.95
N LYS A 149 8.22 -1.85 -12.84
CA LYS A 149 8.19 -1.62 -14.28
C LYS A 149 7.10 -0.64 -14.70
N ARG A 150 5.91 -0.72 -14.08
CA ARG A 150 4.78 0.18 -14.35
C ARG A 150 5.04 1.59 -13.81
N LEU A 151 5.53 1.71 -12.58
CA LEU A 151 5.56 2.99 -11.84
C LEU A 151 6.87 3.77 -12.07
N ALA A 152 8.00 3.09 -12.30
CA ALA A 152 9.31 3.73 -12.22
C ALA A 152 9.58 4.73 -13.34
N THR A 153 9.15 4.43 -14.57
CA THR A 153 9.37 5.33 -15.72
C THR A 153 8.69 6.68 -15.51
N ARG A 154 7.40 6.68 -15.14
CA ARG A 154 6.64 7.90 -14.86
C ARG A 154 7.22 8.65 -13.67
N THR A 155 7.52 7.95 -12.59
CA THR A 155 8.10 8.53 -11.37
C THR A 155 9.41 9.26 -11.66
N ARG A 156 10.35 8.59 -12.34
CA ARG A 156 11.64 9.19 -12.71
C ARG A 156 11.46 10.41 -13.60
N ALA A 157 10.58 10.34 -14.61
CA ALA A 157 10.34 11.45 -15.52
C ALA A 157 9.76 12.69 -14.80
N THR A 158 8.70 12.50 -14.02
CA THR A 158 8.01 13.56 -13.28
C THR A 158 8.95 14.22 -12.25
N LEU A 159 9.67 13.41 -11.47
CA LEU A 159 10.56 13.91 -10.41
C LEU A 159 11.84 14.54 -10.96
N THR A 160 12.42 14.02 -12.05
CA THR A 160 13.58 14.65 -12.69
C THR A 160 13.22 16.05 -13.17
N GLY A 161 12.07 16.21 -13.82
CA GLY A 161 11.59 17.53 -14.25
C GLY A 161 11.34 18.49 -13.08
N ALA A 162 10.81 17.98 -11.97
CA ALA A 162 10.60 18.77 -10.74
C ALA A 162 11.93 19.20 -10.10
N LEU A 163 12.90 18.29 -10.02
CA LEU A 163 14.23 18.53 -9.45
C LEU A 163 15.05 19.52 -10.28
N ASP A 164 14.91 19.51 -11.60
CA ASP A 164 15.54 20.49 -12.48
C ASP A 164 14.92 21.89 -12.35
N ARG A 165 13.60 21.97 -12.19
CA ARG A 165 12.91 23.24 -11.91
C ARG A 165 13.23 23.79 -10.52
N SER A 166 13.38 22.91 -9.52
CA SER A 166 13.68 23.30 -8.14
C SER A 166 15.14 23.76 -7.95
N ALA A 167 16.07 23.25 -8.77
CA ALA A 167 17.45 23.71 -8.78
C ALA A 167 17.48 25.14 -9.33
N ARG A 168 17.80 26.11 -8.49
CA ARG A 168 17.82 27.54 -8.86
C ARG A 168 19.24 27.93 -9.26
N ILE A 169 19.40 28.72 -10.33
CA ILE A 169 20.69 29.35 -10.66
C ILE A 169 20.52 30.86 -10.64
N SER A 170 21.39 31.57 -9.90
CA SER A 170 21.41 33.05 -9.81
C SER A 170 22.20 33.72 -10.96
N ARG A 171 22.75 32.93 -11.88
CA ARG A 171 23.43 33.34 -13.13
C ARG A 171 23.07 32.40 -14.29
N PRO A 172 21.81 32.37 -14.73
CA PRO A 172 21.40 31.52 -15.85
C PRO A 172 21.95 32.02 -17.19
N ARG A 173 22.09 31.12 -18.17
CA ARG A 173 22.27 31.52 -19.57
C ARG A 173 20.95 32.08 -20.08
N HIS A 174 20.99 32.90 -21.12
CA HIS A 174 19.81 33.62 -21.63
C HIS A 174 18.60 32.70 -21.93
N ARG A 175 18.87 31.49 -22.42
CA ARG A 175 17.85 30.47 -22.74
C ARG A 175 17.20 29.80 -21.52
N ASP A 176 17.86 29.84 -20.36
CA ASP A 176 17.45 29.13 -19.15
C ASP A 176 16.84 30.10 -18.11
N ILE A 177 16.57 31.36 -18.49
CA ILE A 177 16.00 32.38 -17.61
C ILE A 177 14.52 32.07 -17.33
N ASP A 178 14.16 32.05 -16.05
CA ASP A 178 12.78 32.09 -15.60
C ASP A 178 12.35 33.57 -15.60
N TRP A 179 11.74 34.00 -16.70
CA TRP A 179 11.40 35.41 -16.92
C TRP A 179 10.36 35.93 -15.94
N ASP A 180 9.35 35.13 -15.61
CA ASP A 180 8.29 35.54 -14.68
C ASP A 180 8.85 35.83 -13.28
N ARG A 181 9.69 34.92 -12.75
CA ARG A 181 10.38 35.18 -11.46
C ARG A 181 11.42 36.27 -11.54
N THR A 182 12.17 36.35 -12.64
CA THR A 182 13.16 37.41 -12.84
C THR A 182 12.47 38.77 -12.84
N ILE A 183 11.34 38.92 -13.52
CA ILE A 183 10.55 40.15 -13.51
C ILE A 183 10.08 40.45 -12.08
N ARG A 184 9.42 39.49 -11.41
CA ARG A 184 8.91 39.70 -10.05
C ARG A 184 9.99 40.09 -9.03
N ALA A 185 11.16 39.45 -9.09
CA ALA A 185 12.28 39.76 -8.20
C ALA A 185 12.91 41.14 -8.46
N ASN A 186 12.73 41.69 -9.67
CA ASN A 186 13.29 42.97 -10.08
C ASN A 186 12.23 44.05 -10.30
N LEU A 187 10.96 43.82 -9.93
CA LEU A 187 9.89 44.82 -10.06
C LEU A 187 10.23 46.14 -9.35
N LYS A 188 11.00 46.07 -8.26
CA LYS A 188 11.57 47.22 -7.55
C LYS A 188 12.48 48.12 -8.41
N ASN A 189 12.98 47.59 -9.54
CA ASN A 189 13.90 48.23 -10.47
C ASN A 189 13.17 48.60 -11.79
N TYR A 190 11.87 48.85 -11.73
CA TYR A 190 11.10 49.35 -12.87
C TYR A 190 11.43 50.81 -13.15
N LEU A 191 11.73 51.13 -14.42
CA LEU A 191 11.97 52.48 -14.89
C LEU A 191 10.74 52.97 -15.68
N PRO A 192 9.92 53.88 -15.12
CA PRO A 192 8.68 54.35 -15.75
C PRO A 192 8.90 55.01 -17.11
N ASP A 193 9.95 55.83 -17.21
CA ASP A 193 10.29 56.60 -18.42
C ASP A 193 10.61 55.69 -19.61
N HIS A 194 11.13 54.49 -19.35
CA HIS A 194 11.50 53.50 -20.36
C HIS A 194 10.52 52.32 -20.43
N ARG A 195 9.46 52.31 -19.60
CA ARG A 195 8.50 51.20 -19.46
C ARG A 195 9.18 49.82 -19.37
N THR A 196 10.32 49.74 -18.68
CA THR A 196 11.19 48.56 -18.67
C THR A 196 11.63 48.21 -17.25
N VAL A 197 11.67 46.91 -16.94
CA VAL A 197 12.24 46.39 -15.69
C VAL A 197 13.71 46.05 -15.92
N VAL A 198 14.64 46.63 -15.14
CA VAL A 198 16.07 46.32 -15.24
C VAL A 198 16.38 45.10 -14.37
N PRO A 199 16.78 43.95 -14.98
CA PRO A 199 17.04 42.74 -14.22
C PRO A 199 18.43 42.77 -13.58
N GLU A 200 18.50 43.25 -12.34
CA GLU A 200 19.70 43.19 -11.49
C GLU A 200 20.00 41.73 -11.07
N ARG A 201 18.94 40.96 -10.77
CA ARG A 201 19.04 39.55 -10.36
C ARG A 201 18.36 38.65 -11.37
N LEU A 202 19.15 37.95 -12.19
CA LEU A 202 18.64 36.92 -13.10
C LEU A 202 18.42 35.61 -12.35
N ILE A 203 17.22 35.04 -12.48
CA ILE A 203 16.86 33.75 -11.90
C ILE A 203 16.58 32.81 -13.07
N GLY A 204 17.19 31.62 -13.06
CA GLY A 204 16.86 30.63 -14.09
C GLY A 204 16.85 29.20 -13.60
N PHE A 205 16.35 28.35 -14.50
CA PHE A 205 16.17 26.93 -14.28
C PHE A 205 17.52 26.24 -14.21
N GLY A 206 17.74 25.49 -13.14
CA GLY A 206 19.02 24.85 -12.88
C GLY A 206 19.18 23.56 -13.64
N ARG A 207 20.00 23.58 -14.69
CA ARG A 207 20.51 22.32 -15.27
C ARG A 207 21.23 21.53 -14.18
N ALA A 208 20.85 20.27 -14.05
CA ALA A 208 21.36 19.27 -13.10
C ALA A 208 22.80 19.53 -12.62
N ALA A 209 22.93 20.19 -11.47
CA ALA A 209 24.14 20.08 -10.67
C ALA A 209 24.31 18.61 -10.26
N ARG A 210 25.53 18.08 -10.33
CA ARG A 210 25.87 16.65 -10.19
C ARG A 210 25.80 16.12 -8.74
N GLY A 211 24.88 16.61 -7.92
CA GLY A 211 24.78 16.24 -6.50
C GLY A 211 23.34 16.09 -6.01
N VAL A 212 23.20 15.60 -4.78
CA VAL A 212 21.91 15.44 -4.10
C VAL A 212 21.25 16.81 -3.94
N LYS A 213 20.14 17.00 -4.66
CA LYS A 213 19.37 18.25 -4.70
C LYS A 213 18.35 18.35 -3.57
N LYS A 214 17.78 17.21 -3.16
CA LYS A 214 16.74 17.13 -2.12
C LYS A 214 16.92 15.88 -1.27
N ASP A 215 16.52 15.99 -0.01
CA ASP A 215 16.39 14.85 0.89
C ASP A 215 14.90 14.44 0.92
N VAL A 216 14.63 13.14 0.83
CA VAL A 216 13.28 12.58 0.98
C VAL A 216 13.30 11.61 2.14
N VAL A 217 12.43 11.80 3.11
CA VAL A 217 12.21 10.84 4.20
C VAL A 217 10.83 10.25 4.03
N LEU A 218 10.77 8.97 3.71
CA LEU A 218 9.53 8.19 3.70
C LEU A 218 9.37 7.57 5.09
N CYS A 219 8.35 7.98 5.83
CA CYS A 219 8.02 7.47 7.15
C CYS A 219 6.73 6.65 7.03
N ILE A 220 6.80 5.33 7.18
CA ILE A 220 5.71 4.40 6.81
C ILE A 220 5.25 3.62 8.04
N ASP A 221 3.94 3.66 8.27
CA ASP A 221 3.25 2.86 9.28
C ASP A 221 3.12 1.40 8.84
N GLN A 222 3.52 0.47 9.70
CA GLN A 222 3.44 -0.97 9.51
C GLN A 222 2.23 -1.62 10.19
N SER A 223 1.25 -0.82 10.61
CA SER A 223 -0.03 -1.36 11.07
C SER A 223 -0.65 -2.29 10.02
N GLY A 224 -1.41 -3.29 10.47
CA GLY A 224 -1.97 -4.32 9.58
C GLY A 224 -2.87 -3.75 8.47
N SER A 225 -3.56 -2.63 8.75
CA SER A 225 -4.37 -1.87 7.78
C SER A 225 -3.53 -1.27 6.64
N MET A 226 -2.23 -1.09 6.85
CA MET A 226 -1.33 -0.39 5.93
C MET A 226 -0.54 -1.33 5.01
N ALA A 227 -0.78 -2.64 5.05
CA ALA A 227 -0.02 -3.64 4.29
C ALA A 227 0.13 -3.30 2.79
N ALA A 228 -0.95 -2.91 2.11
CA ALA A 228 -0.89 -2.51 0.71
C ALA A 228 -0.07 -1.23 0.49
N SER A 229 -0.20 -0.26 1.40
CA SER A 229 0.54 1.00 1.34
C SER A 229 2.04 0.79 1.54
N VAL A 230 2.43 -0.17 2.40
CA VAL A 230 3.83 -0.57 2.60
C VAL A 230 4.42 -1.12 1.30
N VAL A 231 3.70 -1.97 0.56
CA VAL A 231 4.16 -2.52 -0.74
C VAL A 231 4.46 -1.41 -1.74
N TYR A 232 3.51 -0.50 -1.96
CA TYR A 232 3.71 0.61 -2.89
C TYR A 232 4.84 1.54 -2.42
N ALA A 233 4.89 1.85 -1.13
CA ALA A 233 5.91 2.73 -0.57
C ALA A 233 7.32 2.13 -0.68
N SER A 234 7.49 0.82 -0.53
CA SER A 234 8.77 0.12 -0.78
C SER A 234 9.21 0.23 -2.24
N VAL A 235 8.29 0.01 -3.19
CA VAL A 235 8.58 0.18 -4.63
C VAL A 235 8.98 1.62 -4.95
N PHE A 236 8.23 2.61 -4.46
CA PHE A 236 8.58 4.01 -4.66
C PHE A 236 9.90 4.37 -3.96
N GLY A 237 10.14 3.85 -2.76
CA GLY A 237 11.40 4.01 -2.03
C GLY A 237 12.59 3.58 -2.89
N ALA A 238 12.55 2.38 -3.46
CA ALA A 238 13.59 1.86 -4.35
C ALA A 238 13.78 2.73 -5.61
N VAL A 239 12.66 3.14 -6.25
CA VAL A 239 12.74 4.03 -7.41
C VAL A 239 13.38 5.37 -7.05
N LEU A 240 13.01 5.97 -5.92
CA LEU A 240 13.57 7.23 -5.44
C LEU A 240 15.06 7.08 -5.08
N ALA A 241 15.44 6.00 -4.42
CA ALA A 241 16.83 5.68 -4.07
C ALA A 241 17.73 5.54 -5.32
N SER A 242 17.18 5.01 -6.42
CA SER A 242 17.90 4.92 -7.71
C SER A 242 18.21 6.30 -8.34
N MET A 243 17.59 7.38 -7.87
CA MET A 243 17.79 8.73 -8.40
C MET A 243 18.91 9.47 -7.67
N ARG A 244 20.06 9.65 -8.34
CA ARG A 244 21.25 10.36 -7.76
C ARG A 244 21.00 11.78 -7.26
N SER A 245 19.94 12.44 -7.74
CA SER A 245 19.56 13.79 -7.33
C SER A 245 18.74 13.83 -6.04
N LEU A 246 18.38 12.66 -5.49
CA LEU A 246 17.66 12.49 -4.23
C LEU A 246 18.53 11.70 -3.25
N ALA A 247 18.48 12.07 -1.97
CA ALA A 247 18.89 11.20 -0.89
C ALA A 247 17.61 10.73 -0.20
N THR A 248 17.28 9.47 -0.42
CA THR A 248 16.07 8.86 0.12
C THR A 248 16.41 8.13 1.39
N ARG A 249 15.62 8.35 2.43
CA ARG A 249 15.61 7.56 3.66
C ARG A 249 14.26 6.89 3.81
N LEU A 250 14.29 5.64 4.28
CA LEU A 250 13.09 4.86 4.50
C LEU A 250 13.03 4.48 5.98
N VAL A 251 12.10 5.09 6.69
CA VAL A 251 11.85 4.80 8.09
C VAL A 251 10.51 4.11 8.17
N VAL A 252 10.48 2.97 8.82
CA VAL A 252 9.27 2.22 9.05
C VAL A 252 9.01 2.12 10.54
N PHE A 253 7.74 2.13 10.94
CA PHE A 253 7.41 2.18 12.35
C PHE A 253 6.12 1.45 12.70
N ASP A 254 6.08 1.01 13.94
CA ASP A 254 4.94 0.45 14.65
C ASP A 254 4.99 1.04 16.10
N THR A 255 5.23 0.21 17.11
CA THR A 255 5.70 0.61 18.45
C THR A 255 7.20 0.91 18.52
N SER A 256 7.94 0.47 17.51
CA SER A 256 9.37 0.69 17.34
C SER A 256 9.66 1.43 16.05
N VAL A 257 10.88 1.94 15.89
CA VAL A 257 11.30 2.66 14.69
C VAL A 257 12.50 1.94 14.11
N VAL A 258 12.41 1.57 12.83
CA VAL A 258 13.47 0.89 12.09
C VAL A 258 13.80 1.73 10.86
N ASP A 259 15.09 1.99 10.64
CA ASP A 259 15.58 2.63 9.44
C ASP A 259 16.00 1.54 8.44
N LEU A 260 15.30 1.46 7.31
CA LEU A 260 15.53 0.50 6.23
C LEU A 260 16.18 1.18 5.01
N THR A 261 16.92 2.26 5.23
CA THR A 261 17.60 3.01 4.16
C THR A 261 18.65 2.16 3.44
N GLU A 262 19.27 1.19 4.12
CA GLU A 262 20.30 0.31 3.52
C GLU A 262 19.69 -0.75 2.60
N GLU A 263 18.44 -1.13 2.83
CA GLU A 263 17.69 -2.14 2.07
C GLU A 263 16.96 -1.56 0.86
N LEU A 264 17.00 -0.24 0.66
CA LEU A 264 16.28 0.46 -0.42
C LEU A 264 16.65 -0.02 -1.85
N ASP A 265 17.79 -0.69 -2.01
CA ASP A 265 18.21 -1.26 -3.30
C ASP A 265 17.37 -2.48 -3.73
N ASP A 266 16.79 -3.24 -2.78
CA ASP A 266 15.84 -4.33 -3.07
C ASP A 266 14.51 -4.10 -2.33
N PRO A 267 13.44 -3.68 -3.03
CA PRO A 267 12.12 -3.50 -2.42
C PRO A 267 11.57 -4.78 -1.76
N VAL A 268 12.01 -5.98 -2.18
CA VAL A 268 11.66 -7.23 -1.50
C VAL A 268 12.32 -7.29 -0.12
N ASP A 269 13.59 -6.90 0.01
CA ASP A 269 14.28 -6.89 1.30
C ASP A 269 13.67 -5.89 2.27
N VAL A 270 13.28 -4.71 1.78
CA VAL A 270 12.49 -3.75 2.56
C VAL A 270 11.23 -4.41 3.12
N LEU A 271 10.45 -5.09 2.25
CA LEU A 271 9.19 -5.71 2.66
C LEU A 271 9.40 -6.82 3.69
N PHE A 272 10.40 -7.68 3.52
CA PHE A 272 10.67 -8.74 4.50
C PHE A 272 11.38 -8.24 5.77
N GLY A 273 11.98 -7.05 5.73
CA GLY A 273 12.46 -6.31 6.90
C GLY A 273 11.32 -5.64 7.69
N THR A 274 10.14 -5.49 7.11
CA THR A 274 8.95 -4.96 7.80
C THR A 274 8.30 -6.00 8.72
N GLN A 275 7.89 -5.58 9.92
CA GLN A 275 7.13 -6.42 10.84
C GLN A 275 5.71 -5.85 10.94
N LEU A 276 4.75 -6.48 10.28
CA LEU A 276 3.35 -6.08 10.40
C LEU A 276 2.76 -6.54 11.74
N GLY A 277 2.21 -5.58 12.49
CA GLY A 277 1.41 -5.83 13.69
C GLY A 277 2.01 -5.23 14.97
N GLY A 278 1.14 -4.60 15.77
CA GLY A 278 1.51 -3.87 16.98
C GLY A 278 0.56 -2.68 17.20
N GLY A 279 0.89 -1.84 18.19
CA GLY A 279 0.36 -0.47 18.25
C GLY A 279 1.17 0.48 17.35
N THR A 280 0.75 1.73 17.26
CA THR A 280 1.37 2.75 16.41
C THR A 280 1.85 3.92 17.26
N ASP A 281 3.12 4.31 17.15
CA ASP A 281 3.69 5.51 17.78
C ASP A 281 4.28 6.45 16.72
N ILE A 282 3.41 7.32 16.19
CA ILE A 282 3.76 8.25 15.10
C ILE A 282 4.71 9.33 15.65
N ASN A 283 4.47 9.84 16.86
CA ASN A 283 5.34 10.83 17.50
C ASN A 283 6.79 10.37 17.58
N ARG A 284 7.05 9.13 18.02
CA ARG A 284 8.41 8.56 18.11
C ARG A 284 9.05 8.44 16.74
N ALA A 285 8.31 7.97 15.74
CA ALA A 285 8.81 7.87 14.36
C ALA A 285 9.18 9.24 13.80
N LEU A 286 8.35 10.25 14.01
CA LEU A 286 8.63 11.63 13.61
C LEU A 286 9.79 12.24 14.39
N ALA A 287 9.98 11.89 15.67
CA ALA A 287 11.13 12.32 16.46
C ALA A 287 12.45 11.78 15.87
N TYR A 288 12.46 10.49 15.51
CA TYR A 288 13.59 9.89 14.83
C TYR A 288 13.85 10.59 13.49
N CYS A 289 12.82 10.71 12.64
CA CYS A 289 12.95 11.39 11.35
C CYS A 289 13.51 12.80 11.49
N GLN A 290 12.99 13.58 12.45
CA GLN A 290 13.46 14.94 12.73
C GLN A 290 14.94 14.99 13.08
N SER A 291 15.46 14.01 13.85
CA SER A 291 16.88 13.96 14.22
C SER A 291 17.81 13.67 13.03
N GLN A 292 17.29 13.06 11.97
CA GLN A 292 18.03 12.76 10.73
C GLN A 292 18.02 13.93 9.72
N ILE A 293 17.23 14.98 9.95
CA ILE A 293 17.12 16.11 9.03
C ILE A 293 18.26 17.10 9.26
N THR A 294 19.16 17.20 8.28
CA THR A 294 20.29 18.14 8.30
C THR A 294 20.06 19.39 7.45
N ARG A 295 19.18 19.32 6.44
CA ARG A 295 18.88 20.43 5.51
C ARG A 295 17.37 20.68 5.39
N PRO A 296 16.71 21.23 6.44
CA PRO A 296 15.26 21.38 6.46
C PRO A 296 14.64 22.00 5.20
N ALA A 297 15.27 23.04 4.64
CA ALA A 297 14.76 23.70 3.44
C ALA A 297 14.79 22.83 2.16
N ASP A 298 15.61 21.79 2.13
CA ASP A 298 15.73 20.86 1.01
C ASP A 298 15.17 19.48 1.32
N THR A 299 14.48 19.32 2.47
CA THR A 299 13.88 18.05 2.88
C THR A 299 12.37 18.01 2.64
N VAL A 300 11.91 16.90 2.07
CA VAL A 300 10.51 16.48 2.02
C VAL A 300 10.34 15.29 2.97
N VAL A 301 9.40 15.38 3.89
CA VAL A 301 8.97 14.28 4.75
C VAL A 301 7.59 13.83 4.30
N VAL A 302 7.45 12.55 4.01
CA VAL A 302 6.18 11.92 3.65
C VAL A 302 5.83 10.92 4.74
N LEU A 303 4.78 11.21 5.49
CA LEU A 303 4.19 10.27 6.43
C LEU A 303 3.12 9.46 5.71
N ILE A 304 3.22 8.14 5.73
CA ILE A 304 2.23 7.21 5.18
C ILE A 304 1.62 6.44 6.36
N SER A 305 0.44 6.85 6.81
CA SER A 305 -0.23 6.31 8.00
C SER A 305 -1.72 6.65 7.95
N ASP A 306 -2.56 5.78 8.53
CA ASP A 306 -3.98 6.05 8.78
C ASP A 306 -4.21 7.08 9.91
N LEU A 307 -3.11 7.59 10.51
CA LEU A 307 -3.09 8.61 11.56
C LEU A 307 -3.74 8.18 12.87
N TYR A 308 -3.98 6.88 13.09
CA TYR A 308 -4.34 6.40 14.42
C TYR A 308 -3.09 6.40 15.31
N GLU A 309 -2.99 7.44 16.15
CA GLU A 309 -1.87 7.63 17.07
C GLU A 309 -2.14 6.89 18.40
N GLY A 310 -1.21 6.01 18.77
CA GLY A 310 -1.16 5.39 20.10
C GLY A 310 -0.28 6.17 21.09
N GLY A 311 0.51 7.12 20.61
CA GLY A 311 1.35 8.02 21.39
C GLY A 311 0.67 9.33 21.83
N ILE A 312 1.48 10.36 22.09
CA ILE A 312 1.00 11.66 22.59
C ILE A 312 0.68 12.60 21.42
N ARG A 313 -0.62 12.74 21.11
CA ARG A 313 -1.14 13.61 20.04
C ARG A 313 -0.56 15.02 20.01
N GLU A 314 -0.50 15.70 21.15
CA GLU A 314 -0.03 17.08 21.23
C GLU A 314 1.45 17.21 20.85
N GLU A 315 2.27 16.24 21.25
CA GLU A 315 3.68 16.20 20.88
C GLU A 315 3.85 15.91 19.39
N MET A 316 3.07 14.98 18.84
CA MET A 316 3.08 14.69 17.40
C MET A 316 2.77 15.96 16.59
N LEU A 317 1.70 16.69 16.92
CA LEU A 317 1.32 17.93 16.25
C LEU A 317 2.37 19.03 16.44
N GLY A 318 2.90 19.19 17.66
CA GLY A 318 3.97 20.14 17.96
C GLY A 318 5.24 19.85 17.15
N ARG A 319 5.55 18.58 16.93
CA ARG A 319 6.70 18.15 16.14
C ARG A 319 6.53 18.44 14.66
N VAL A 320 5.37 18.13 14.09
CA VAL A 320 5.06 18.50 12.70
C VAL A 320 5.15 20.01 12.52
N ALA A 321 4.60 20.79 13.45
CA ALA A 321 4.70 22.25 13.44
C ALA A 321 6.16 22.72 13.47
N ALA A 322 7.01 22.13 14.31
CA ALA A 322 8.43 22.47 14.41
C ALA A 322 9.21 22.11 13.12
N MET A 323 8.95 20.95 12.52
CA MET A 323 9.55 20.56 11.23
C MET A 323 9.16 21.54 10.13
N LYS A 324 7.89 21.92 10.07
CA LYS A 324 7.41 22.90 9.09
C LYS A 324 7.99 24.29 9.31
N ALA A 325 8.07 24.75 10.56
CA ALA A 325 8.67 26.03 10.91
C ALA A 325 10.16 26.10 10.53
N SER A 326 10.88 24.96 10.58
CA SER A 326 12.28 24.90 10.13
C SER A 326 12.44 24.88 8.60
N GLY A 327 11.34 24.72 7.86
CA GLY A 327 11.32 24.80 6.39
C GLY A 327 11.14 23.47 5.67
N VAL A 328 10.92 22.37 6.40
CA VAL A 328 10.61 21.04 5.85
C VAL A 328 9.27 21.08 5.11
N GLN A 329 9.21 20.43 3.95
CA GLN A 329 7.93 20.14 3.30
C GLN A 329 7.38 18.84 3.88
N PHE A 330 6.23 18.93 4.55
CA PHE A 330 5.59 17.77 5.19
C PHE A 330 4.31 17.41 4.43
N VAL A 331 4.19 16.13 4.08
CA VAL A 331 3.02 15.56 3.39
C VAL A 331 2.54 14.36 4.20
N ALA A 332 1.24 14.30 4.50
CA ALA A 332 0.62 13.13 5.12
C ALA A 332 -0.25 12.40 4.09
N LEU A 333 0.04 11.12 3.86
CA LEU A 333 -0.72 10.23 2.99
C LEU A 333 -1.47 9.23 3.87
N LEU A 334 -2.80 9.30 3.83
CA LEU A 334 -3.68 8.47 4.66
C LEU A 334 -3.68 7.01 4.23
N ALA A 335 -3.49 6.79 2.93
CA ALA A 335 -3.23 5.50 2.33
C ALA A 335 -2.56 5.70 0.97
N LEU A 336 -1.81 4.68 0.58
CA LEU A 336 -1.25 4.53 -0.75
C LEU A 336 -1.81 3.22 -1.34
N SER A 337 -3.09 3.23 -1.70
CA SER A 337 -3.83 2.06 -2.18
C SER A 337 -4.64 2.40 -3.43
N ASP A 338 -4.97 1.36 -4.21
CA ASP A 338 -5.93 1.48 -5.32
C ASP A 338 -7.38 1.55 -4.83
N GLU A 339 -7.63 1.06 -3.61
CA GLU A 339 -8.92 1.11 -2.93
C GLU A 339 -9.04 2.44 -2.17
N GLY A 340 -9.60 3.46 -2.83
CA GLY A 340 -9.63 4.86 -2.36
C GLY A 340 -10.49 5.19 -1.12
N ALA A 341 -10.75 4.23 -0.22
CA ALA A 341 -11.54 4.44 1.00
C ALA A 341 -10.75 4.08 2.28
N PRO A 342 -9.70 4.85 2.65
CA PRO A 342 -9.00 4.61 3.90
C PRO A 342 -9.89 4.91 5.10
N SER A 343 -9.88 4.02 6.09
CA SER A 343 -10.27 4.37 7.46
C SER A 343 -9.12 5.17 8.07
N TYR A 344 -9.37 6.38 8.57
CA TYR A 344 -8.32 7.23 9.15
C TYR A 344 -8.89 8.12 10.26
N ASP A 345 -7.99 8.63 11.10
CA ASP A 345 -8.35 9.60 12.14
C ASP A 345 -8.62 10.99 11.53
N ARG A 346 -9.91 11.36 11.45
CA ARG A 346 -10.35 12.65 10.91
C ARG A 346 -9.91 13.84 11.76
N GLU A 347 -9.79 13.67 13.07
CA GLU A 347 -9.39 14.75 13.97
C GLU A 347 -7.89 15.05 13.83
N HIS A 348 -7.06 14.03 13.70
CA HIS A 348 -5.63 14.18 13.40
C HIS A 348 -5.41 14.77 12.01
N ALA A 349 -6.13 14.27 10.99
CA ALA A 349 -6.05 14.80 9.64
C ALA A 349 -6.41 16.31 9.60
N ALA A 350 -7.48 16.72 10.27
CA ALA A 350 -7.90 18.12 10.36
C ALA A 350 -6.88 18.98 11.11
N ALA A 351 -6.31 18.46 12.21
CA ALA A 351 -5.28 19.17 12.96
C ALA A 351 -3.98 19.38 12.15
N LEU A 352 -3.53 18.36 11.41
CA LEU A 352 -2.40 18.47 10.49
C LEU A 352 -2.69 19.49 9.38
N ALA A 353 -3.88 19.46 8.80
CA ALA A 353 -4.30 20.41 7.78
C ALA A 353 -4.29 21.86 8.29
N ALA A 354 -4.70 22.10 9.55
CA ALA A 354 -4.63 23.41 10.19
C ALA A 354 -3.19 23.90 10.38
N LEU A 355 -2.23 23.00 10.54
CA LEU A 355 -0.79 23.29 10.53
C LEU A 355 -0.24 23.47 9.10
N GLY A 356 -1.09 23.35 8.07
CA GLY A 356 -0.77 23.39 6.64
C GLY A 356 -0.10 22.11 6.13
N ALA A 357 -0.15 21.01 6.87
CA ALA A 357 0.29 19.69 6.43
C ALA A 357 -0.95 18.94 5.94
N PRO A 358 -1.31 19.04 4.64
CA PRO A 358 -2.51 18.38 4.15
C PRO A 358 -2.36 16.86 4.28
N ALA A 359 -3.43 16.24 4.79
CA ALA A 359 -3.58 14.80 4.89
C ALA A 359 -4.63 14.34 3.88
N PHE A 360 -4.27 13.42 2.98
CA PHE A 360 -5.17 12.94 1.93
C PHE A 360 -4.82 11.52 1.50
N ALA A 361 -5.79 10.82 0.92
CA ALA A 361 -5.57 9.54 0.27
C ALA A 361 -4.94 9.75 -1.11
N CYS A 362 -3.97 8.91 -1.48
CA CYS A 362 -3.29 9.03 -2.76
C CYS A 362 -3.25 7.67 -3.46
N THR A 363 -3.74 7.61 -4.70
CA THR A 363 -3.53 6.43 -5.53
C THR A 363 -2.05 6.37 -5.95
N PRO A 364 -1.45 5.18 -6.12
CA PRO A 364 -0.06 5.03 -6.57
C PRO A 364 0.28 5.84 -7.84
N ASP A 365 -0.64 5.93 -8.80
CA ASP A 365 -0.44 6.68 -10.05
C ASP A 365 -0.32 8.22 -9.85
N LEU A 366 -0.81 8.76 -8.74
CA LEU A 366 -0.78 10.18 -8.39
C LEU A 366 0.44 10.55 -7.53
N PHE A 367 1.02 9.58 -6.81
CA PHE A 367 2.15 9.79 -5.92
C PHE A 367 3.33 10.54 -6.56
N PRO A 368 3.74 10.26 -7.82
CA PRO A 368 4.80 11.03 -8.48
C PRO A 368 4.52 12.53 -8.59
N GLU A 369 3.27 12.92 -8.86
CA GLU A 369 2.87 14.32 -9.01
C GLU A 369 2.82 15.03 -7.66
N VAL A 370 2.36 14.33 -6.61
CA VAL A 370 2.40 14.82 -5.23
C VAL A 370 3.85 15.11 -4.81
N MET A 371 4.74 14.16 -5.06
CA MET A 371 6.17 14.32 -4.74
C MET A 371 6.83 15.44 -5.55
N ALA A 372 6.51 15.57 -6.83
CA ALA A 372 7.00 16.69 -7.65
C ALA A 372 6.53 18.05 -7.13
N ALA A 373 5.24 18.16 -6.78
CA ALA A 373 4.69 19.37 -6.19
C ALA A 373 5.35 19.71 -4.84
N ALA A 374 5.60 18.71 -3.99
CA ALA A 374 6.31 18.87 -2.72
C ALA A 374 7.75 19.35 -2.92
N ILE A 375 8.50 18.72 -3.84
CA ILE A 375 9.89 19.11 -4.19
C ILE A 375 9.97 20.55 -4.69
N GLU A 376 8.99 20.96 -5.50
CA GLU A 376 8.91 22.31 -6.08
C GLU A 376 8.29 23.35 -5.13
N ARG A 377 7.74 22.92 -3.99
CA ARG A 377 6.96 23.75 -3.07
C ARG A 377 5.79 24.45 -3.75
N ARG A 378 5.09 23.72 -4.63
CA ARG A 378 3.83 24.15 -5.23
C ARG A 378 2.66 23.62 -4.41
N GLN A 379 1.46 24.10 -4.72
CA GLN A 379 0.24 23.51 -4.17
C GLN A 379 0.18 22.03 -4.55
N LEU A 380 -0.07 21.18 -3.55
CA LEU A 380 -0.17 19.74 -3.75
C LEU A 380 -1.45 19.42 -4.54
N PRO A 381 -1.40 18.47 -5.48
CA PRO A 381 -2.58 17.97 -6.17
C PRO A 381 -3.38 17.10 -5.21
N ILE A 382 -4.13 17.76 -4.31
CA ILE A 382 -5.04 17.09 -3.38
C ILE A 382 -6.27 16.70 -4.19
N PRO A 383 -6.62 15.39 -4.28
CA PRO A 383 -7.89 14.98 -4.86
C PRO A 383 -9.03 15.65 -4.08
N ASP A 384 -10.03 16.21 -4.76
CA ASP A 384 -11.16 16.86 -4.09
C ASP A 384 -11.79 15.90 -3.07
N MET A 385 -11.65 16.22 -1.78
CA MET A 385 -12.32 15.52 -0.67
C MET A 385 -13.84 15.77 -0.65
N ALA A 386 -14.38 16.41 -1.69
CA ALA A 386 -15.79 16.68 -1.86
C ALA A 386 -16.38 15.63 -2.80
N MET A 387 -16.82 14.51 -2.24
CA MET A 387 -17.99 13.72 -2.65
C MET A 387 -17.90 12.35 -1.98
N HIS A 388 -18.42 12.26 -0.75
CA HIS A 388 -19.17 11.12 -0.17
C HIS A 388 -19.56 11.54 1.25
N GLN A 389 -20.60 12.37 1.31
CA GLN A 389 -21.48 12.45 2.49
C GLN A 389 -22.40 11.25 2.50
#